data_AF-A0A6J4GYS1-F1
#
_entry.id   AF-A0A6J4GYS1-F1
#
_cell.length_a   1.000
_cell.length_b   1.000
_cell.length_c   1.000
_cell.angle_alpha   90.00
_cell.angle_beta   90.00
_cell.angle_gamma   90.00
#
_symmetry.space_group_name_H-M   'P 1'
#
loop_
_entity.id
_entity.type
_entity.pdbx_description
1 polymer ?
#
loop_
_entity_poly.entity_id
_entity_poly.type
_entity_poly.pdbx_seq_one_letter_code
_entity_poly.pdbx_strand_id
1 'polypeptide(L)'
;MEKKTTTDRKKLFTSAIIGVLLSFPLTGFIYGFSTCKDCGEGISGIFSRIFIGFVEAILTTITLGAPWDNEGGTTSTNLRFYVFLAALIFTLMIFFIRKRNQNK
;
A
#
# COMPACT_ATOMS: atom_id res chain seq x y z
N MET A 1 9.36 13.82 32.95
CA MET A 1 8.35 13.28 32.01
C MET A 1 8.59 13.67 30.54
N GLU A 2 9.47 14.62 30.25
CA GLU A 2 9.72 15.18 28.90
C GLU A 2 10.44 14.23 27.90
N LYS A 3 11.23 13.26 28.39
CA LYS A 3 11.89 12.23 27.55
C LYS A 3 10.93 11.23 26.90
N LYS A 4 9.73 11.04 27.48
CA LYS A 4 8.77 10.03 27.00
C LYS A 4 8.01 10.53 25.77
N THR A 5 7.55 11.78 25.82
CA THR A 5 6.80 12.44 24.73
C THR A 5 7.61 12.61 23.44
N THR A 6 8.92 12.89 23.57
CA THR A 6 9.85 12.98 22.43
C THR A 6 10.10 11.63 21.77
N THR A 7 10.20 10.56 22.55
CA THR A 7 10.36 9.19 22.05
C THR A 7 9.10 8.71 21.31
N ASP A 8 7.92 9.02 21.85
CA ASP A 8 6.65 8.64 21.24
C ASP A 8 6.38 9.41 19.93
N ARG A 9 6.71 10.72 19.88
CA ARG A 9 6.66 11.49 18.62
C ARG A 9 7.58 10.91 17.54
N LYS A 10 8.80 10.51 17.91
CA LYS A 10 9.74 9.86 16.98
C LYS A 10 9.14 8.56 16.42
N LYS A 11 8.61 7.68 17.28
CA LYS A 11 7.95 6.43 16.83
C LYS A 11 6.78 6.69 15.89
N LEU A 12 5.95 7.69 16.19
CA LEU A 12 4.81 8.08 15.36
C LEU A 12 5.27 8.54 13.97
N PHE A 13 6.28 9.41 13.92
CA PHE A 13 6.86 9.90 12.68
C PHE A 13 7.51 8.77 11.86
N THR A 14 8.28 7.90 12.50
CA THR A 14 8.88 6.73 11.84
C THR A 14 7.80 5.79 11.30
N SER A 15 6.72 5.56 12.05
CA SER A 15 5.62 4.71 11.60
C SER A 15 4.86 5.32 10.41
N ALA A 16 4.72 6.65 10.38
CA ALA A 16 4.11 7.35 9.26
C ALA A 16 4.97 7.24 7.99
N ILE A 17 6.29 7.47 8.11
CA ILE A 17 7.23 7.32 6.98
C ILE A 17 7.22 5.89 6.46
N ILE A 18 7.31 4.89 7.34
CA ILE A 18 7.27 3.48 6.94
C ILE A 18 5.95 3.15 6.25
N GLY A 19 4.82 3.67 6.77
CA GLY A 19 3.51 3.50 6.15
C GLY A 19 3.43 4.10 4.74
N VAL A 20 3.97 5.30 4.55
CA VAL A 20 4.06 5.94 3.22
C VAL A 20 4.94 5.11 2.29
N LEU A 21 6.12 4.69 2.73
CA LEU A 21 7.04 3.88 1.91
C LEU A 21 6.44 2.53 1.53
N LEU A 22 5.72 1.87 2.44
CA LEU A 22 5.04 0.59 2.18
C LEU A 22 3.78 0.74 1.33
N SER A 23 3.17 1.93 1.28
CA SER A 23 1.96 2.14 0.49
C SER A 23 2.20 1.97 -1.01
N PHE A 24 3.39 2.34 -1.52
CA PHE A 24 3.75 2.20 -2.92
C PHE A 24 3.83 0.74 -3.39
N PRO A 25 4.65 -0.14 -2.79
CA PRO A 25 4.70 -1.55 -3.20
C PRO A 25 3.37 -2.26 -2.96
N LEU A 26 2.64 -1.92 -1.89
CA LEU A 26 1.33 -2.52 -1.63
C LEU A 26 0.30 -2.13 -2.69
N THR A 27 0.31 -0.87 -3.14
CA THR A 27 -0.56 -0.39 -4.23
C THR A 27 -0.23 -1.10 -5.54
N GLY A 28 1.05 -1.19 -5.88
CA GLY A 28 1.50 -1.92 -7.08
C GLY A 28 1.08 -3.39 -7.04
N PHE A 29 1.26 -4.05 -5.90
CA PHE A 29 0.83 -5.44 -5.74
C PHE A 29 -0.66 -5.64 -6.00
N ILE A 30 -1.51 -4.83 -5.36
CA ILE A 30 -2.96 -4.92 -5.53
C ILE A 30 -3.36 -4.61 -6.97
N TYR A 31 -2.72 -3.61 -7.58
CA TYR A 31 -2.96 -3.24 -8.97
C TYR A 31 -2.60 -4.37 -9.94
N GLY A 32 -1.41 -4.95 -9.85
CA GLY A 32 -0.98 -6.07 -10.69
C GLY A 32 -1.84 -7.33 -10.50
N PHE A 33 -2.19 -7.63 -9.24
CA PHE A 33 -3.03 -8.78 -8.93
C PHE A 33 -4.46 -8.65 -9.49
N SER A 34 -5.04 -7.44 -9.45
CA SER A 34 -6.41 -7.16 -9.92
C SER A 34 -6.51 -6.94 -11.43
N THR A 35 -5.47 -6.38 -12.05
CA THR A 35 -5.49 -5.99 -13.47
C THR A 35 -5.17 -7.14 -14.41
N CYS A 36 -4.57 -8.24 -13.92
CA CYS A 36 -4.31 -9.40 -14.77
C CYS A 36 -5.61 -10.11 -15.18
N LYS A 37 -6.10 -9.76 -16.38
CA LYS A 37 -7.28 -10.38 -17.02
C LYS A 37 -6.94 -11.71 -17.70
N ASP A 38 -5.71 -11.86 -18.20
CA ASP A 38 -5.27 -13.03 -18.98
C ASP A 38 -4.55 -14.11 -18.15
N CYS A 39 -4.58 -14.01 -16.82
CA CYS A 39 -3.90 -14.97 -15.94
C CYS A 39 -4.55 -16.36 -15.92
N GLY A 40 -5.72 -16.55 -16.54
CA GLY A 40 -6.48 -17.81 -16.48
C GLY A 40 -7.23 -17.99 -15.15
N GLU A 41 -8.07 -19.03 -15.11
CA GLU A 41 -8.87 -19.40 -13.93
C GLU A 41 -8.23 -20.53 -13.11
N GLY A 42 -8.57 -20.63 -11.84
CA GLY A 42 -8.06 -21.67 -10.94
C GLY A 42 -6.69 -21.36 -10.31
N ILE A 43 -6.03 -22.40 -9.80
CA ILE A 43 -4.81 -22.28 -8.98
C ILE A 43 -3.65 -21.67 -9.79
N SER A 44 -3.47 -22.06 -11.06
CA SER A 44 -2.44 -21.50 -11.94
C SER A 44 -2.64 -20.01 -12.20
N GLY A 45 -3.88 -19.54 -12.28
CA GLY A 45 -4.19 -18.12 -12.44
C GLY A 45 -3.96 -17.30 -11.19
N ILE A 46 -4.19 -17.86 -10.01
CA ILE A 46 -3.84 -17.20 -8.74
C ILE A 46 -2.33 -17.00 -8.65
N PHE A 47 -1.52 -18.03 -8.96
CA PHE A 47 -0.06 -17.89 -8.96
C PHE A 47 0.44 -16.83 -9.95
N SER A 48 -0.14 -16.78 -11.15
CA SER A 48 0.20 -15.78 -12.16
C SER A 48 -0.16 -14.35 -11.71
N ARG A 49 -1.33 -14.17 -11.06
CA ARG A 49 -1.74 -12.88 -10.47
C ARG A 49 -0.82 -12.45 -9.34
N ILE A 50 -0.39 -13.37 -8.48
CA ILE A 50 0.58 -13.10 -7.40
C ILE A 50 1.91 -12.65 -8.00
N PHE A 51 2.39 -13.35 -9.03
CA PHE A 51 3.64 -13.01 -9.71
C PHE A 51 3.60 -11.60 -10.32
N ILE A 52 2.53 -11.27 -11.05
CA ILE A 52 2.35 -9.93 -11.64
C ILE A 52 2.19 -8.86 -10.56
N GLY A 53 1.49 -9.16 -9.47
CA GLY A 53 1.44 -8.30 -8.29
C GLY A 53 2.85 -7.97 -7.76
N PHE A 54 3.74 -8.96 -7.60
CA PHE A 54 5.11 -8.69 -7.14
C PHE A 54 5.92 -7.83 -8.13
N VAL A 55 5.76 -8.06 -9.44
CA VAL A 55 6.40 -7.24 -10.47
C VAL A 55 5.92 -5.79 -10.37
N GLU A 56 4.62 -5.56 -10.33
CA GLU A 56 4.02 -4.23 -10.19
C GLU A 56 4.35 -3.56 -8.86
N ALA A 57 4.51 -4.32 -7.77
CA ALA A 57 4.96 -3.79 -6.49
C ALA A 57 6.35 -3.14 -6.59
N ILE A 58 7.29 -3.79 -7.27
CA ILE A 58 8.64 -3.28 -7.50
C ILE A 58 8.59 -2.07 -8.44
N LEU A 59 7.87 -2.19 -9.55
CA LEU A 59 7.75 -1.13 -10.55
C LEU A 59 7.09 0.14 -9.98
N THR A 60 5.97 0.00 -9.28
CA THR A 60 5.27 1.10 -8.61
C THR A 60 6.14 1.76 -7.54
N THR A 61 7.03 1.01 -6.88
CA THR A 61 7.97 1.57 -5.89
C THR A 61 9.07 2.40 -6.57
N ILE A 62 9.66 1.88 -7.66
CA ILE A 62 10.74 2.57 -8.41
C ILE A 62 10.21 3.82 -9.12
N THR A 63 8.99 3.75 -9.64
CA THR A 63 8.32 4.84 -10.37
C THR A 63 7.63 5.86 -9.45
N LEU A 64 7.79 5.72 -8.12
CA LEU A 64 7.10 6.54 -7.12
C LEU A 64 5.58 6.60 -7.34
N GLY A 65 5.02 5.49 -7.83
CA GLY A 65 3.62 5.34 -8.08
C GLY A 65 3.15 5.76 -9.47
N ALA A 66 4.00 6.08 -10.44
CA ALA A 66 3.55 6.33 -11.82
C ALA A 66 3.12 5.03 -12.52
N PRO A 67 2.03 5.00 -13.31
CA PRO A 67 1.62 3.77 -13.97
C PRO A 67 2.59 3.58 -15.12
N TRP A 68 3.03 2.34 -15.34
CA TRP A 68 3.47 1.99 -16.66
C TRP A 68 2.21 1.85 -17.51
N ASP A 69 1.68 2.96 -18.03
CA ASP A 69 0.62 2.86 -19.01
C ASP A 69 1.23 2.21 -20.25
N ASN A 70 0.78 0.98 -20.46
CA ASN A 70 0.59 0.28 -21.72
C ASN A 70 0.70 1.18 -22.96
N GLU A 71 1.09 0.58 -24.08
CA GLU A 71 1.00 1.12 -25.46
C GLU A 71 -0.40 1.67 -25.87
N GLY A 72 -1.37 1.84 -24.96
CA GLY A 72 -2.72 2.35 -25.21
C GLY A 72 -3.24 3.46 -24.30
N GLY A 73 -2.48 3.98 -23.32
CA GLY A 73 -2.76 5.31 -22.71
C GLY A 73 -4.11 5.58 -22.01
N THR A 74 -4.94 4.59 -21.66
CA THR A 74 -6.19 4.85 -20.92
C THR A 74 -6.60 3.70 -20.01
N THR A 75 -6.45 3.86 -18.69
CA THR A 75 -7.39 3.23 -17.73
C THR A 75 -7.95 4.30 -16.78
N SER A 76 -9.28 4.44 -16.78
CA SER A 76 -10.03 5.61 -16.31
C SER A 76 -10.31 5.66 -14.81
N THR A 77 -9.59 4.89 -13.98
CA THR A 77 -9.84 4.83 -12.54
C THR A 77 -8.53 4.99 -11.78
N ASN A 78 -8.30 6.19 -11.23
CA ASN A 78 -7.09 6.52 -10.48
C ASN A 78 -7.13 5.85 -9.09
N LEU A 79 -6.87 4.54 -9.06
CA LEU A 79 -6.91 3.65 -7.89
C LEU A 79 -6.02 4.15 -6.73
N ARG A 80 -5.02 4.98 -7.03
CA ARG A 80 -4.05 5.54 -6.06
C ARG A 80 -4.69 6.33 -4.94
N PHE A 81 -5.69 7.16 -5.27
CA PHE A 81 -6.37 7.96 -4.26
C PHE A 81 -7.09 7.07 -3.25
N TYR A 82 -7.75 6.02 -3.75
CA TYR A 82 -8.48 5.06 -2.91
C TYR A 82 -7.55 4.22 -2.04
N VAL A 83 -6.39 3.81 -2.56
CA VAL A 83 -5.42 3.03 -1.77
C VAL A 83 -4.73 3.90 -0.71
N PHE A 84 -4.36 5.14 -1.04
CA PHE A 84 -3.86 6.11 -0.06
C PHE A 84 -4.90 6.35 1.05
N LEU A 85 -6.16 6.57 0.69
CA LEU A 85 -7.25 6.79 1.64
C LEU A 85 -7.47 5.56 2.53
N ALA A 86 -7.46 4.35 1.95
CA ALA A 86 -7.60 3.11 2.71
C ALA A 86 -6.45 2.91 3.70
N ALA A 87 -5.20 3.15 3.27
CA ALA A 87 -4.02 3.05 4.13
C ALA A 87 -4.06 4.06 5.28
N LEU A 88 -4.51 5.30 5.01
CA LEU A 88 -4.70 6.33 6.04
C LEU A 88 -5.75 5.90 7.08
N ILE A 89 -6.91 5.40 6.64
CA ILE A 89 -7.98 4.92 7.54
C ILE A 89 -7.47 3.77 8.42
N PHE A 90 -6.80 2.78 7.83
CA PHE A 90 -6.25 1.65 8.60
C PHE A 90 -5.22 2.10 9.64
N THR A 91 -4.33 3.01 9.26
CA THR A 91 -3.31 3.55 10.17
C THR A 91 -3.95 4.29 11.35
N LEU A 92 -4.98 5.09 11.08
CA LEU A 92 -5.74 5.79 12.12
C LEU A 92 -6.46 4.81 13.04
N MET A 93 -7.11 3.77 12.51
CA MET A 93 -7.77 2.74 13.35
C MET A 93 -6.77 2.06 14.28
N ILE A 94 -5.63 1.60 13.75
CA ILE A 94 -4.60 0.93 14.56
C ILE A 94 -4.08 1.86 15.65
N PHE A 95 -3.85 3.14 15.33
CA PHE A 95 -3.42 4.14 16.30
C PHE A 95 -4.44 4.30 17.43
N PHE A 96 -5.74 4.44 17.12
CA PHE A 96 -6.78 4.58 18.14
C PHE A 96 -6.93 3.33 19.00
N ILE A 97 -6.87 2.13 18.40
CA ILE A 97 -6.92 0.85 19.14
C ILE A 97 -5.74 0.76 20.11
N ARG A 98 -4.52 1.05 19.65
CA ARG A 98 -3.32 1.03 20.49
C ARG A 98 -3.38 2.07 21.61
N LYS A 99 -3.83 3.29 21.31
CA LYS A 99 -4.01 4.35 22.32
C LYS A 99 -5.02 3.93 23.40
N ARG A 100 -6.12 3.27 23.02
CA ARG A 100 -7.13 2.77 23.98
C ARG A 100 -6.56 1.68 24.89
N ASN A 101 -5.71 0.80 24.37
CA ASN A 101 -5.09 -0.27 25.15
C ASN A 101 -3.97 0.21 26.10
N GLN A 102 -3.37 1.38 25.87
CA GLN A 102 -2.36 1.94 26.78
C GLN A 102 -2.94 2.81 27.90
N ASN A 103 -4.22 3.19 27.80
CA ASN A 103 -4.95 3.96 28.82
C ASN A 103 -5.84 3.08 29.72
N LYS A 104 -5.80 1.76 29.56
CA LYS A 104 -6.30 0.77 30.52
C LYS A 104 -5.15 0.25 31.34
#